data_AF-A0A3D0T2L0-F1
#
_entry.id   AF-A0A3D0T2L0-F1
#
_cell.length_a   1.000
_cell.length_b   1.000
_cell.length_c   1.000
_cell.angle_alpha   90.00
_cell.angle_beta   90.00
_cell.angle_gamma   90.00
#
_symmetry.space_group_name_H-M   'P 1'
#
loop_
_entity.id
_entity.type
_entity.pdbx_description
1 polymer ?
#
loop_
_entity_poly.entity_id
_entity_poly.type
_entity_poly.pdbx_seq_one_letter_code
_entity_poly.pdbx_strand_id
1 'polypeptide(L)' 'MDHVISGVAKFQQEVFPEKKAAFKKLATGQNPEVLFITCSDSRIDP' A
#
# COMPACT_ATOMS: atom_id res chain seq x y z
N MET A 1 17.08 9.50 4.09
CA MET A 1 16.50 8.18 3.71
C MET A 1 15.81 7.51 4.87
N ASP A 2 16.26 7.81 6.08
CA ASP A 2 15.81 7.25 7.36
C ASP A 2 14.29 7.24 7.54
N HIS A 3 13.58 8.30 7.13
CA HIS A 3 12.12 8.36 7.21
C HIS A 3 11.41 7.28 6.37
N VAL A 4 11.95 6.95 5.18
CA VAL A 4 11.37 5.90 4.33
C VAL A 4 11.64 4.53 4.96
N ILE A 5 12.86 4.32 5.46
CA ILE A 5 13.25 3.06 6.10
C ILE A 5 12.40 2.80 7.35
N SER A 6 12.21 3.81 8.21
CA SER A 6 11.39 3.68 9.41
C SER A 6 9.91 3.48 9.06
N GLY A 7 9.40 4.13 8.02
CA GLY A 7 8.05 3.92 7.51
C GLY A 7 7.81 2.49 7.02
N VAL A 8 8.76 1.91 6.28
CA VAL A 8 8.69 0.51 5.83
C VAL A 8 8.74 -0.44 7.02
N ALA A 9 9.64 -0.21 7.98
CA ALA A 9 9.72 -1.03 9.19
C ALA A 9 8.40 -1.00 9.98
N LYS A 10 7.80 0.18 10.13
CA LYS A 10 6.49 0.35 10.77
C LYS A 10 5.39 -0.42 10.04
N PHE A 11 5.31 -0.31 8.71
CA PHE A 11 4.33 -1.06 7.91
C PHE A 11 4.47 -2.58 8.11
N GLN A 12 5.69 -3.11 8.11
CA GLN A 12 5.95 -4.54 8.28
C GLN A 12 5.55 -5.04 9.67
N GLN A 13 5.74 -4.23 10.71
CA GLN A 13 5.46 -4.60 12.09
C GLN A 13 3.99 -4.43 12.46
N GLU A 14 3.33 -3.37 11.98
CA GLU A 14 2.01 -2.98 12.45
C GLU A 14 0.90 -3.33 11.46
N VAL A 15 1.10 -3.13 10.15
CA VAL A 15 0.01 -3.21 9.16
C VAL A 15 -0.02 -4.55 8.44
N PHE A 16 1.14 -5.03 7.98
CA PHE A 16 1.23 -6.27 7.20
C PHE A 16 0.70 -7.50 7.95
N PRO A 17 0.97 -7.72 9.25
CA PRO A 17 0.48 -8.90 9.96
C PRO A 17 -1.05 -9.00 9.97
N GLU A 18 -1.73 -7.88 10.21
CA GLU A 18 -3.19 -7.79 10.23
C GLU A 18 -3.82 -8.06 8.86
N LYS A 19 -3.12 -7.66 7.78
CA LYS A 19 -3.60 -7.77 6.39
C LYS A 19 -2.91 -8.87 5.58
N LYS A 20 -2.24 -9.82 6.25
CA LYS A 20 -1.37 -10.84 5.63
C LYS A 20 -2.07 -11.65 4.54
N ALA A 21 -3.34 -12.01 4.75
CA ALA A 21 -4.14 -12.76 3.78
C ALA A 21 -4.40 -11.93 2.50
N ALA A 22 -4.73 -10.65 2.64
CA ALA A 22 -4.96 -9.75 1.52
C ALA A 22 -3.68 -9.56 0.70
N PHE A 23 -2.55 -9.28 1.35
CA PHE A 23 -1.26 -9.13 0.64
C PHE A 23 -0.78 -10.42 -0.01
N LYS A 24 -1.02 -11.60 0.59
CA LYS A 24 -0.76 -12.89 -0.06
C LYS A 24 -1.56 -13.08 -1.35
N LYS A 25 -2.84 -12.70 -1.35
CA LYS A 25 -3.68 -12.73 -2.55
C LYS A 25 -3.14 -11.78 -3.63
N LEU A 26 -2.84 -10.53 -3.24
CA LEU A 26 -2.31 -9.52 -4.16
C LEU A 26 -0.95 -9.91 -4.78
N ALA A 27 -0.12 -10.66 -4.06
CA ALA A 27 1.16 -11.15 -4.58
C ALA A 27 1.02 -12.10 -5.79
N THR A 28 -0.15 -12.71 -5.96
CA THR A 28 -0.42 -13.61 -7.11
C THR A 28 -1.07 -12.89 -8.30
N GLY A 29 -1.50 -11.65 -8.12
CA GLY A 29 -2.15 -10.85 -9.17
C GLY A 29 -3.31 -10.01 -8.67
N GLN A 30 -3.79 -9.13 -9.54
CA GLN A 30 -4.93 -8.25 -9.31
C GLN A 30 -5.63 -7.92 -10.63
N ASN A 31 -6.93 -7.67 -10.58
CA ASN A 31 -7.76 -7.26 -11.72
C ASN A 31 -8.82 -6.23 -11.25
N PRO A 32 -8.44 -4.96 -11.05
CA PRO A 32 -9.36 -3.93 -10.55
C PRO A 32 -10.41 -3.54 -11.60
N GLU A 33 -11.61 -3.18 -11.14
CA GLU A 33 -12.75 -2.80 -12.00
C GLU A 33 -12.78 -1.30 -12.34
N VAL A 34 -12.03 -0.48 -11.61
CA VAL A 34 -12.11 0.98 -11.65
C VAL A 34 -10.75 1.59 -11.99
N LEU A 35 -10.77 2.60 -12.86
CA LEU A 35 -9.65 3.48 -13.16
C LEU A 35 -9.87 4.85 -12.52
N PHE A 36 -8.94 5.27 -11.67
CA PHE A 36 -8.91 6.63 -11.12
C PHE A 36 -7.95 7.51 -11.93
N ILE A 37 -8.42 8.70 -12.32
CA ILE A 37 -7.58 9.77 -12.87
C ILE A 37 -7.62 10.92 -11.88
N THR A 38 -6.48 11.23 -11.27
CA THR A 38 -6.35 12.21 -10.19
C THR A 38 -5.21 13.19 -10.45
N CYS A 39 -5.21 14.30 -9.71
CA CYS A 39 -4.10 15.25 -9.67
C CYS A 39 -2.88 14.64 -8.96
N SER A 40 -1.67 15.02 -9.35
CA SER A 40 -0.43 14.62 -8.68
C SER A 40 -0.18 15.32 -7.33
N ASP A 41 -1.11 16.16 -6.90
CA ASP A 41 -1.06 16.84 -5.61
C ASP A 41 -1.09 15.80 -4.49
N SER A 42 -0.04 15.76 -3.66
CA SER A 42 0.14 14.77 -2.59
C SER A 42 -0.92 14.84 -1.48
N ARG A 43 -1.81 15.84 -1.54
CA ARG A 43 -2.94 15.98 -0.61
C ARG A 43 -4.14 15.13 -1.01
N ILE A 44 -4.12 14.51 -2.19
CA ILE A 44 -5.21 13.67 -2.71
C ILE A 44 -4.75 12.20 -2.77
N ASP A 45 -5.43 11.32 -2.03
CA ASP A 45 -5.27 9.85 -2.07
C ASP A 45 -6.59 9.23 -2.58
N PRO A 46 -6.67 8.83 -3.86
CA PRO A 46 -7.90 8.38 -4.50
C PRO A 46 -8.26 6.90 -4.28
#